data_AF-A0A6I4IYI3-F1
#
_entry.id   AF-A0A6I4IYI3-F1
#
_cell.length_a   1.000
_cell.length_b   1.000
_cell.length_c   1.000
_cell.angle_alpha   90.00
_cell.angle_beta   90.00
_cell.angle_gamma   90.00
#
_symmetry.space_group_name_H-M   'P 1'
#
loop_
_entity.id
_entity.type
_entity.pdbx_description
1 polymer ?
#
loop_
_entity_poly.entity_id
_entity_poly.type
_entity_poly.pdbx_seq_one_letter_code
_entity_poly.pdbx_strand_id
1 'polypeptide(L)' 'MKIGDIPQFVQQVRAETAKVVWPSSRETMMTSLMVIIMTAMLGIFFFGIDSLFSAIVHSLLTFAG' A
#
# COMPACT_ATOMS: atom_id res chain seq x y z
N MET A 1 37.53 -6.15 -20.22
CA MET A 1 36.12 -6.50 -19.95
C MET A 1 35.74 -7.62 -20.91
N LYS A 2 35.70 -8.87 -20.44
CA LYS A 2 35.53 -10.05 -21.32
C LYS A 2 34.05 -10.18 -21.67
N ILE A 3 33.74 -10.03 -22.95
CA ILE A 3 32.38 -10.02 -23.51
C ILE A 3 31.80 -11.48 -23.55
N GLY A 4 32.59 -12.49 -23.15
CA GLY A 4 32.21 -13.90 -23.13
C GLY A 4 31.41 -14.36 -21.90
N ASP A 5 31.23 -13.52 -20.87
CA ASP A 5 30.58 -13.91 -19.61
C ASP A 5 29.06 -13.65 -19.59
N ILE A 6 28.53 -12.92 -20.58
CA ILE A 6 27.10 -12.57 -20.68
C ILE A 6 26.17 -13.81 -20.75
N PRO A 7 26.50 -14.87 -21.51
CA PRO A 7 25.68 -16.09 -21.53
C PRO A 7 25.61 -16.80 -20.17
N GLN A 8 26.71 -16.78 -19.40
CA GLN A 8 26.75 -17.32 -18.04
C GLN A 8 25.97 -16.44 -17.06
N PHE A 9 26.08 -15.12 -17.18
CA PHE A 9 25.31 -14.17 -16.38
C PHE A 9 23.79 -14.35 -16.57
N VAL A 10 23.32 -14.55 -17.81
CA VAL A 10 21.89 -14.81 -18.10
C VAL A 10 21.42 -16.13 -17.49
N GLN A 11 22.25 -17.18 -17.52
CA GLN A 11 21.93 -18.46 -16.86
C GLN A 11 21.86 -18.31 -15.33
N GLN A 12 22.78 -17.52 -14.76
CA GLN A 12 22.83 -17.24 -13.32
C GLN A 12 21.60 -16.43 -12.87
N VAL A 13 21.22 -15.39 -13.61
CA VAL A 13 20.01 -14.59 -13.35
C VAL A 13 18.75 -15.45 -13.47
N ARG A 14 18.66 -16.34 -14.47
CA ARG A 14 17.53 -17.29 -14.58
C ARG A 14 17.47 -18.24 -13.38
N ALA A 15 18.61 -18.74 -12.91
CA ALA A 15 18.70 -19.61 -11.73
C ALA A 15 18.33 -18.89 -10.42
N GLU A 16 18.65 -17.60 -10.29
CA GLU A 16 18.23 -16.78 -9.14
C GLU A 16 16.77 -16.35 -9.21
N THR A 17 16.28 -16.03 -10.41
CA THR A 17 14.86 -15.70 -10.64
C THR A 17 13.96 -16.89 -10.35
N ALA A 18 14.43 -18.12 -10.58
CA ALA A 18 13.69 -19.33 -10.22
C ALA A 18 13.55 -19.54 -8.69
N LYS A 19 14.38 -18.87 -7.87
CA LYS A 19 14.24 -18.86 -6.40
C LYS A 19 13.22 -17.83 -5.92
N VAL A 20 12.74 -16.95 -6.80
CA VAL A 20 11.70 -15.97 -6.46
C VAL A 20 10.37 -16.72 -6.38
N VAL A 21 9.99 -17.09 -5.16
CA VAL A 21 8.70 -17.70 -4.88
C VAL A 21 7.67 -16.57 -4.81
N TRP A 22 6.88 -16.41 -5.88
CA TRP A 22 5.78 -15.47 -5.85
C TRP A 22 4.63 -16.05 -5.00
N PRO A 23 4.07 -15.25 -4.07
CA PRO A 23 2.93 -15.68 -3.28
C PRO A 23 1.77 -16.04 -4.18
N SER A 24 0.95 -16.99 -3.73
CA SER A 24 -0.26 -17.37 -4.45
C SER A 24 -1.20 -16.16 -4.56
N SER A 25 -1.99 -16.08 -5.63
CA SER A 25 -3.01 -15.03 -5.78
C SER A 25 -3.97 -14.98 -4.58
N ARG A 26 -4.17 -16.13 -3.92
CA ARG A 26 -5.00 -16.25 -2.72
C ARG A 26 -4.36 -15.56 -1.51
N GLU A 27 -3.08 -15.79 -1.25
CA GLU A 27 -2.36 -15.12 -0.16
C GLU A 27 -2.29 -13.61 -0.40
N THR A 28 -1.98 -13.19 -1.62
CA THR A 28 -1.94 -11.78 -2.02
C THR A 28 -3.28 -11.09 -1.75
N MET A 29 -4.39 -11.75 -2.09
CA MET A 29 -5.74 -11.20 -1.86
C MET A 29 -6.09 -11.14 -0.38
N MET A 30 -5.70 -12.13 0.43
CA MET A 30 -5.94 -12.11 1.88
C MET A 30 -5.17 -10.99 2.57
N THR A 31 -3.88 -10.81 2.23
CA THR A 31 -3.07 -9.71 2.78
C THR A 31 -3.61 -8.35 2.33
N SER A 32 -4.04 -8.23 1.07
CA SER A 32 -4.65 -6.98 0.56
C SER A 32 -5.96 -6.66 1.28
N LEU A 33 -6.81 -7.65 1.51
CA LEU A 33 -8.08 -7.48 2.22
C LEU A 33 -7.86 -7.02 3.67
N MET A 34 -6.87 -7.58 4.35
CA MET A 34 -6.48 -7.15 5.69
C MET A 34 -6.12 -5.66 5.73
N VAL A 35 -5.31 -5.20 4.78
CA VAL A 35 -4.94 -3.78 4.66
C VAL A 35 -6.15 -2.91 4.33
N ILE A 36 -7.03 -3.35 3.43
CA ILE A 36 -8.27 -2.63 3.09
C ILE A 36 -9.13 -2.42 4.33
N ILE A 37 -9.32 -3.44 5.17
CA ILE A 37 -10.13 -3.32 6.37
C ILE A 37 -9.51 -2.31 7.36
N MET A 38 -8.20 -2.39 7.59
CA MET A 38 -7.49 -1.48 8.49
C MET A 38 -7.56 -0.03 8.01
N THR A 39 -7.29 0.20 6.73
CA THR A 39 -7.32 1.54 6.12
C THR A 39 -8.73 2.10 6.03
N ALA A 40 -9.74 1.27 5.76
CA ALA A 40 -11.14 1.68 5.79
C ALA A 40 -11.59 2.12 7.19
N MET A 41 -11.17 1.40 8.23
CA MET A 41 -11.45 1.76 9.62
C MET A 41 -10.84 3.12 9.99
N LEU A 42 -9.56 3.33 9.65
CA LEU A 42 -8.88 4.62 9.82
C LEU A 42 -9.58 5.73 9.03
N GLY A 43 -10.00 5.44 7.79
CA GLY A 43 -10.72 6.40 6.94
C GLY A 43 -12.05 6.85 7.55
N ILE A 44 -12.83 5.93 8.12
CA ILE A 44 -14.08 6.26 8.83
C ILE A 44 -13.79 7.13 10.06
N PHE A 45 -12.75 6.80 10.83
CA PHE A 45 -12.36 7.57 12.00
C PHE A 45 -11.98 9.01 11.64
N PHE A 46 -11.13 9.20 10.63
CA PHE A 46 -10.75 10.53 10.17
C PHE A 46 -11.94 11.31 9.63
N PHE A 47 -12.79 10.68 8.81
CA PHE A 47 -14.01 11.31 8.30
C PHE A 47 -14.93 11.84 9.41
N GLY A 48 -15.07 11.10 10.51
CA GLY A 48 -15.83 11.54 11.68
C GLY A 48 -15.20 12.77 12.35
N ILE A 49 -13.88 12.77 12.52
CA ILE A 49 -13.15 13.92 13.07
C ILE A 49 -13.27 15.14 12.16
N ASP A 50 -13.08 14.98 10.85
CA ASP A 50 -13.17 16.05 9.87
C ASP A 50 -14.56 16.70 9.90
N SER A 51 -15.60 15.88 9.98
CA SER A 51 -17.00 16.36 10.07
C SER A 51 -17.24 17.15 11.36
N LEU A 52 -16.75 16.66 12.49
CA LEU A 52 -16.86 17.34 13.79
C LEU A 52 -16.09 18.66 13.79
N PHE A 53 -14.86 18.64 13.29
CA PHE A 53 -14.01 19.83 13.22
C PHE A 53 -14.62 20.90 12.30
N SER A 54 -15.16 20.49 11.15
CA SER A 54 -15.89 21.39 10.24
C SER A 54 -17.10 22.03 10.92
N ALA A 55 -17.89 21.28 11.68
CA ALA A 55 -19.04 21.82 12.40
C ALA A 55 -18.63 22.84 13.48
N ILE A 56 -17.54 22.56 14.21
CA ILE A 56 -17.00 23.46 15.23
C ILE A 56 -16.47 24.76 14.58
N VAL A 57 -15.68 24.64 13.52
CA VAL A 57 -15.12 25.80 12.80
C VAL A 57 -16.25 26.67 12.24
N HIS A 58 -17.27 26.06 11.62
CA HIS A 58 -18.41 26.80 11.10
C HIS A 58 -19.20 27.52 12.20
N SER A 59 -19.36 26.88 13.36
CA SER A 59 -20.00 27.50 14.53
C SER A 59 -19.20 28.70 15.02
N LEU A 60 -17.88 28.58 15.15
CA LEU A 60 -16.99 29.66 15.57
C LEU A 60 -17.00 30.83 14.59
N LEU A 61 -16.94 30.56 13.28
CA LEU A 61 -17.03 31.61 12.25
C LEU A 61 -18.37 32.34 12.28
N THR A 62 -19.46 31.64 12.60
CA THR A 62 -20.79 32.25 12.73
C THR A 62 -20.92 33.11 13.99
N PHE A 63 -20.24 32.74 15.08
CA PHE A 63 -20.24 33.52 16.33
C PHE A 63 -19.26 34.71 16.32
N ALA A 64 -18.19 34.62 15.53
CA ALA A 64 -17.18 35.68 15.40
C ALA A 64 -17.48 36.70 14.29
N GLY A 65 -18.39 36.36 13.37
CA GLY A 65 -18.91 37.24 12.31
C GLY A 65 -20.12 38.05 12.73
#